data_AF-A0A0S4XNT8-F1
#
_entry.id   AF-A0A0S4XNT8-F1
#
_cell.length_a   1.000
_cell.length_b   1.000
_cell.length_c   1.000
_cell.angle_alpha   90.00
_cell.angle_beta   90.00
_cell.angle_gamma   90.00
#
_symmetry.space_group_name_H-M   'P 1'
#
loop_
_entity.id
_entity.type
_entity.pdbx_description
1 polymer ?
#
loop_
_entity_poly.entity_id
_entity_poly.type
_entity_poly.pdbx_seq_one_letter_code
_entity_poly.pdbx_strand_id
1 'polypeptide(L)'
;MGPFDLNGRNYNNFVLKIYLKEAKMIRRSISLLFFLFFISGCAIKDIKEQKSKFIVIKTPEIKFADMGFVSTFDDKLNIQIYSSGEAVLSIDIYKDKICTSTFKCMDKQSFNKKIFHQNYPADTLENIFLAKPIFGGTNITKTKDGFTQEIIFSNTYTMHNRISYTVSNDDIIFNHETNNILIKVQNR
;
A
#
# COMPACT_ATOMS: atom_id res chain seq x y z
N MET A 1 24.15 -4.72 -89.16
CA MET A 1 23.17 -3.92 -88.40
C MET A 1 22.64 -4.79 -87.27
N GLY A 2 22.73 -4.31 -86.03
CA GLY A 2 22.86 -5.12 -84.82
C GLY A 2 21.60 -5.84 -84.31
N PRO A 3 21.76 -6.68 -83.27
CA PRO A 3 20.67 -7.43 -82.68
C PRO A 3 19.78 -6.52 -81.82
N PHE A 4 18.47 -6.70 -81.96
CA PHE A 4 17.45 -6.07 -81.13
C PHE A 4 17.54 -6.60 -79.70
N ASP A 5 17.92 -5.73 -78.76
CA ASP A 5 17.87 -5.99 -77.31
C ASP A 5 16.47 -5.64 -76.77
N LEU A 6 15.69 -6.67 -76.46
CA LEU A 6 14.36 -6.56 -75.85
C LEU A 6 14.32 -7.24 -74.47
N ASN A 7 15.33 -7.05 -73.61
CA ASN A 7 15.33 -7.69 -72.28
C ASN A 7 15.44 -6.75 -71.06
N GLY A 8 15.84 -5.49 -71.22
CA GLY A 8 16.08 -4.58 -70.09
C GLY A 8 14.83 -4.04 -69.36
N ARG A 9 13.69 -3.88 -70.05
CA ARG A 9 12.48 -3.26 -69.45
C ARG A 9 11.70 -4.19 -68.51
N ASN A 10 11.77 -5.50 -68.73
CA ASN A 10 11.01 -6.48 -67.97
C ASN A 10 11.71 -6.82 -66.63
N TYR A 11 13.04 -6.82 -66.63
CA TYR A 11 13.86 -7.10 -65.46
C TYR A 11 13.69 -6.04 -64.36
N ASN A 12 13.74 -4.75 -64.74
CA ASN A 12 13.58 -3.64 -63.81
C ASN A 12 12.19 -3.61 -63.16
N ASN A 13 11.13 -3.94 -63.90
CA ASN A 13 9.76 -4.02 -63.35
C ASN A 13 9.58 -5.21 -62.39
N PHE A 14 10.27 -6.32 -62.63
CA PHE A 14 10.23 -7.49 -61.75
C PHE A 14 10.95 -7.23 -60.42
N VAL A 15 12.16 -6.65 -60.48
CA VAL A 15 12.96 -6.27 -59.30
C VAL A 15 12.23 -5.19 -58.48
N LEU A 16 11.63 -4.19 -59.13
CA LEU A 16 10.86 -3.15 -58.45
C LEU A 16 9.62 -3.72 -57.73
N LYS A 17 8.94 -4.69 -58.33
CA LYS A 17 7.80 -5.38 -57.70
C LYS A 17 8.20 -6.20 -56.48
N ILE A 18 9.38 -6.82 -56.49
CA ILE A 18 9.92 -7.55 -55.32
C ILE A 18 10.23 -6.57 -54.18
N TYR A 19 10.96 -5.49 -54.46
CA TYR A 19 11.27 -4.45 -53.47
C TYR A 19 10.01 -3.83 -52.85
N LEU A 20 8.99 -3.51 -53.66
CA LEU A 20 7.73 -2.98 -53.16
C LEU A 20 6.95 -4.00 -52.31
N LYS A 21 7.05 -5.30 -52.62
CA LYS A 21 6.39 -6.38 -51.86
C LYS A 21 7.05 -6.58 -50.50
N GLU A 22 8.38 -6.55 -50.43
CA GLU A 22 9.12 -6.63 -49.16
C GLU A 22 8.90 -5.39 -48.30
N ALA A 23 8.97 -4.19 -48.87
CA ALA A 23 8.67 -2.94 -48.15
C ALA A 23 7.23 -2.92 -47.60
N LYS A 24 6.26 -3.47 -48.33
CA LYS A 24 4.86 -3.60 -47.88
C LYS A 24 4.71 -4.66 -46.77
N MET A 25 5.50 -5.73 -46.80
CA MET A 25 5.54 -6.76 -45.75
C MET A 25 6.21 -6.23 -44.47
N ILE A 26 7.29 -5.47 -44.60
CA ILE A 26 7.99 -4.80 -43.50
C ILE A 26 7.09 -3.72 -42.87
N ARG A 27 6.38 -2.90 -43.68
CA ARG A 27 5.41 -1.91 -43.17
C ARG A 27 4.26 -2.56 -42.39
N ARG A 28 3.77 -3.72 -42.83
CA ARG A 28 2.75 -4.51 -42.09
C ARG A 28 3.31 -5.05 -40.77
N SER A 29 4.56 -5.54 -40.79
CA SER A 29 5.23 -6.09 -39.60
C SER A 29 5.52 -5.01 -38.55
N ILE A 30 5.96 -3.81 -38.97
CA ILE A 30 6.17 -2.65 -38.09
C ILE A 30 4.84 -2.18 -37.49
N SER A 31 3.77 -2.15 -38.29
CA SER A 31 2.43 -1.79 -37.79
C SER A 31 1.89 -2.78 -36.76
N LEU A 32 2.17 -4.07 -36.91
CA LEU A 32 1.81 -5.12 -35.94
C LEU A 32 2.64 -5.01 -34.66
N LEU A 33 3.93 -4.73 -34.77
CA LEU A 33 4.83 -4.52 -33.62
C LEU A 33 4.44 -3.29 -32.79
N PHE A 34 4.03 -2.22 -33.47
CA PHE A 34 3.54 -0.99 -32.82
C PHE A 34 2.22 -1.24 -32.07
N PHE A 35 1.33 -2.08 -32.61
CA PHE A 35 0.07 -2.45 -31.96
C PHE A 35 0.27 -3.30 -30.69
N LEU A 36 1.26 -4.20 -30.70
CA LEU A 36 1.63 -5.01 -29.53
C LEU A 36 2.20 -4.18 -28.37
N PHE A 37 2.81 -3.02 -28.66
CA PHE A 37 3.35 -2.14 -27.63
C PHE A 37 2.27 -1.41 -26.82
N PHE A 38 1.05 -1.26 -27.35
CA PHE A 38 -0.05 -0.59 -26.64
C PHE A 38 -0.77 -1.44 -25.60
N ILE A 39 -0.47 -2.74 -25.51
CA ILE A 39 -1.18 -3.66 -24.61
C ILE A 39 -0.43 -3.90 -23.29
N SER A 40 0.72 -3.25 -23.05
CA SER A 40 1.42 -3.27 -21.76
C SER A 40 0.78 -2.30 -20.75
N GLY A 41 -0.49 -2.55 -20.40
CA GLY A 41 -1.14 -1.86 -19.29
C GLY A 41 -0.56 -2.28 -17.94
N CYS A 42 -0.32 -1.33 -17.04
CA CYS A 42 -0.07 -1.65 -15.63
C CYS A 42 -1.33 -2.27 -15.01
N ALA A 43 -1.20 -3.45 -14.42
CA ALA A 43 -2.25 -4.04 -13.61
C ALA A 43 -2.50 -3.13 -12.39
N ILE A 44 -3.71 -2.58 -12.30
CA ILE A 44 -4.16 -1.81 -11.14
C ILE A 44 -4.44 -2.83 -10.02
N LYS A 45 -3.94 -2.57 -8.81
CA LYS A 45 -4.28 -3.39 -7.65
C LYS A 45 -5.70 -3.08 -7.19
N ASP A 46 -6.53 -4.10 -7.08
CA ASP A 46 -7.93 -3.94 -6.66
C ASP A 46 -8.01 -3.59 -5.17
N ILE A 47 -8.74 -2.51 -4.88
CA ILE A 47 -9.06 -2.09 -3.51
C ILE A 47 -10.29 -2.89 -3.07
N LYS A 48 -10.18 -3.63 -1.97
CA LYS A 48 -11.30 -4.37 -1.39
C LYS A 48 -12.24 -3.47 -0.61
N GLU A 49 -11.68 -2.55 0.16
CA GLU A 49 -12.41 -1.65 1.02
C GLU A 49 -11.60 -0.37 1.22
N GLN A 50 -12.28 0.77 1.28
CA GLN A 50 -11.68 2.05 1.60
C GLN A 50 -12.64 2.88 2.44
N LYS A 51 -12.16 3.38 3.58
CA LYS A 51 -12.93 4.23 4.49
C LYS A 51 -12.19 5.54 4.73
N SER A 52 -12.90 6.66 4.56
CA SER A 52 -12.41 7.95 5.03
C SER A 52 -12.58 8.03 6.55
N LYS A 53 -11.54 8.45 7.26
CA LYS A 53 -11.50 8.50 8.72
C LYS A 53 -10.74 9.75 9.18
N PHE A 54 -11.14 10.30 10.32
CA PHE A 54 -10.27 11.20 11.06
C PHE A 54 -9.24 10.36 11.83
N ILE A 55 -7.96 10.55 11.55
CA ILE A 55 -6.87 9.72 12.07
C ILE A 55 -5.93 10.58 12.92
N VAL A 56 -5.74 10.16 14.17
CA VAL A 56 -4.70 10.70 15.06
C VAL A 56 -3.65 9.63 15.25
N ILE A 57 -2.40 9.94 14.92
CA ILE A 57 -1.24 9.12 15.28
C ILE A 57 -0.29 10.05 16.03
N LYS A 58 -0.13 9.81 17.33
CA LYS A 58 0.82 10.50 18.17
C LYS A 58 1.74 9.44 18.77
N THR A 59 3.00 9.46 18.36
CA THR A 59 4.10 8.68 18.92
C THR A 59 5.29 9.65 19.12
N PRO A 60 6.39 9.23 19.75
CA PRO A 60 7.60 10.04 19.79
C PRO A 60 8.13 10.42 18.40
N GLU A 61 8.00 9.51 17.44
CA GLU A 61 8.56 9.61 16.07
C GLU A 61 7.58 10.22 15.04
N ILE A 62 6.26 10.13 15.28
CA ILE A 62 5.21 10.48 14.31
C ILE A 62 4.09 11.26 15.01
N LYS A 63 3.69 12.41 14.47
CA LYS A 63 2.58 13.23 15.01
C LYS A 63 1.70 13.77 13.89
N PHE A 64 0.51 13.20 13.74
CA PHE A 64 -0.51 13.64 12.79
C PHE A 64 -1.90 13.59 13.42
N ALA A 65 -2.78 14.49 12.98
CA ALA A 65 -4.18 14.56 13.39
C ALA A 65 -4.99 15.21 12.26
N ASP A 66 -5.34 14.43 11.24
CA ASP A 66 -5.99 14.93 10.03
C ASP A 66 -6.88 13.84 9.40
N MET A 67 -7.61 14.21 8.35
CA MET A 67 -8.39 13.27 7.56
C MET A 67 -7.49 12.36 6.74
N GLY A 68 -7.93 11.11 6.59
CA GLY A 68 -7.19 10.10 5.87
C GLY A 68 -8.07 8.98 5.36
N PHE A 69 -7.43 8.01 4.70
CA PHE A 69 -8.05 6.80 4.21
C PHE A 69 -7.39 5.58 4.84
N VAL A 70 -8.22 4.63 5.27
CA VAL A 70 -7.80 3.27 5.59
C VAL A 70 -8.32 2.38 4.47
N SER A 71 -7.40 1.80 3.70
CA SER A 71 -7.70 1.00 2.51
C SER A 71 -7.12 -0.41 2.63
N THR A 72 -7.97 -1.41 2.40
CA THR A 72 -7.59 -2.83 2.42
C THR A 72 -7.42 -3.33 0.98
N PHE A 73 -6.29 -3.98 0.72
CA PHE A 73 -5.97 -4.67 -0.52
C PHE A 73 -5.83 -6.17 -0.24
N ASP A 74 -5.64 -6.98 -1.29
CA ASP A 74 -5.36 -8.40 -1.14
C ASP A 74 -4.09 -8.71 -0.35
N ASP A 75 -3.05 -7.89 -0.54
CA ASP A 75 -1.70 -8.15 -0.02
C ASP A 75 -1.24 -7.16 1.06
N LYS A 76 -2.03 -6.12 1.33
CA LYS A 76 -1.67 -5.07 2.29
C LYS A 76 -2.85 -4.32 2.87
N LEU A 77 -2.61 -3.71 4.03
CA LEU A 77 -3.41 -2.62 4.59
C LEU A 77 -2.65 -1.31 4.36
N ASN A 78 -3.33 -0.28 3.86
CA ASN A 78 -2.77 1.02 3.59
C ASN A 78 -3.47 2.10 4.41
N ILE A 79 -2.70 2.97 5.04
CA ILE A 79 -3.18 4.13 5.78
C ILE A 79 -2.53 5.36 5.17
N GLN A 80 -3.35 6.28 4.66
CA GLN A 80 -2.88 7.55 4.14
C GLN A 80 -3.52 8.69 4.93
N ILE A 81 -2.71 9.61 5.42
CA ILE A 81 -3.16 10.85 6.06
C ILE A 81 -2.83 11.99 5.11
N TYR A 82 -3.82 12.84 4.86
CA TYR A 82 -3.72 13.98 3.97
C TYR A 82 -3.72 15.27 4.77
N SER A 83 -2.94 16.25 4.33
CA SER A 83 -3.04 17.61 4.83
C SER A 83 -2.92 18.57 3.66
N SER A 84 -3.84 19.54 3.58
CA SER A 84 -3.91 20.51 2.46
C SER A 84 -3.91 19.87 1.06
N GLY A 85 -4.51 18.68 0.92
CA GLY A 85 -4.60 17.96 -0.35
C GLY A 85 -3.39 17.07 -0.71
N GLU A 86 -2.34 17.06 0.11
CA GLU A 86 -1.16 16.23 -0.10
C GLU A 86 -1.09 15.07 0.92
N ALA A 87 -0.63 13.90 0.47
CA ALA A 87 -0.41 12.75 1.36
C ALA A 87 0.85 12.98 2.22
N VAL A 88 0.66 13.44 3.45
CA VAL A 88 1.75 13.75 4.39
C VAL A 88 2.28 12.52 5.12
N LEU A 89 1.46 11.47 5.23
CA LEU A 89 1.87 10.17 5.76
C LEU A 89 1.22 9.06 4.94
N SER A 90 2.02 8.09 4.53
CA SER A 90 1.54 6.81 3.99
C SER A 90 2.17 5.68 4.78
N ILE A 91 1.38 4.72 5.22
CA ILE A 91 1.80 3.49 5.88
C ILE A 91 1.23 2.32 5.10
N ASP A 92 2.09 1.47 4.56
CA ASP A 92 1.74 0.19 3.98
C ASP A 92 2.16 -0.94 4.94
N ILE A 93 1.18 -1.73 5.38
CA ILE A 93 1.37 -2.89 6.24
C ILE A 93 1.16 -4.14 5.39
N TYR A 94 2.27 -4.82 5.08
CA TYR A 94 2.29 -6.12 4.41
C TYR A 94 2.31 -7.24 5.45
N LYS A 95 2.31 -8.50 4.98
CA LYS A 95 2.39 -9.68 5.85
C LYS A 95 3.62 -9.66 6.78
N ASP A 96 4.79 -9.28 6.25
CA ASP A 96 6.10 -9.40 6.89
C ASP A 96 6.77 -8.06 7.24
N LYS A 97 6.34 -6.96 6.61
CA LYS A 97 6.98 -5.65 6.72
C LYS A 97 6.00 -4.49 6.78
N ILE A 98 6.48 -3.38 7.30
CA ILE A 98 5.79 -2.09 7.31
C ILE A 98 6.67 -1.08 6.55
N CYS A 99 6.08 -0.41 5.57
CA CYS A 99 6.69 0.64 4.80
C CYS A 99 5.99 1.96 5.13
N THR A 100 6.74 3.04 5.31
CA THR A 100 6.15 4.36 5.56
C THR A 100 6.77 5.39 4.63
N SER A 101 6.09 6.52 4.39
CA SER A 101 6.67 7.64 3.65
C SER A 101 7.84 8.31 4.39
N THR A 102 7.92 8.19 5.72
CA THR A 102 8.93 8.86 6.57
C THR A 102 10.12 7.98 6.93
N PHE A 103 9.99 6.66 6.85
CA PHE A 103 11.03 5.68 7.20
C PHE A 103 11.20 4.61 6.14
N LYS A 104 12.40 4.04 6.06
CA LYS A 104 12.66 2.83 5.26
C LYS A 104 11.74 1.70 5.71
N CYS A 105 11.33 0.86 4.75
CA CYS A 105 10.62 -0.38 5.04
C CYS A 105 11.42 -1.23 6.03
N MET A 106 10.72 -1.80 7.01
CA MET A 106 11.31 -2.63 8.06
C MET A 106 10.36 -3.77 8.39
N ASP A 107 10.88 -4.88 8.92
CA ASP A 107 10.03 -5.95 9.42
C ASP A 107 9.14 -5.45 10.57
N LYS A 108 8.02 -6.14 10.80
CA LYS A 108 7.04 -5.75 11.81
C LYS A 108 7.62 -5.61 13.22
N GLN A 109 8.56 -6.47 13.61
CA GLN A 109 9.15 -6.41 14.95
C GLN A 109 10.08 -5.21 15.10
N SER A 110 10.91 -4.93 14.09
CA SER A 110 11.77 -3.75 14.05
C SER A 110 10.97 -2.45 14.05
N PHE A 111 9.85 -2.42 13.32
CA PHE A 111 8.92 -1.29 13.35
C PHE A 111 8.38 -1.05 14.76
N ASN A 112 7.90 -2.10 15.42
CA ASN A 112 7.36 -1.99 16.78
C ASN A 112 8.42 -1.56 17.80
N LYS A 113 9.65 -2.06 17.68
CA LYS A 113 10.76 -1.61 18.52
C LYS A 113 11.02 -0.10 18.37
N LYS A 114 10.86 0.43 17.15
CA LYS A 114 11.09 1.85 16.85
C LYS A 114 9.92 2.75 17.28
N ILE A 115 8.68 2.35 16.99
CA ILE A 115 7.48 3.20 17.14
C ILE A 115 6.75 2.96 18.48
N PHE A 116 6.75 1.72 18.96
CA PHE A 116 6.09 1.30 20.18
C PHE A 116 7.10 0.97 21.27
N HIS A 117 7.40 -0.33 21.42
CA HIS A 117 8.43 -0.88 22.29
C HIS A 117 8.79 -2.27 21.77
N GLN A 118 9.98 -2.77 22.10
CA GLN A 118 10.47 -4.06 21.60
C GLN A 118 9.60 -5.27 21.99
N ASN A 119 8.80 -5.16 23.05
CA ASN A 119 7.94 -6.24 23.57
C ASN A 119 6.55 -6.29 22.91
N TYR A 120 6.25 -5.39 21.97
CA TYR A 120 4.97 -5.39 21.29
C TYR A 120 4.91 -6.53 20.25
N PRO A 121 3.80 -7.30 20.20
CA PRO A 121 3.57 -8.30 19.16
C PRO A 121 3.62 -7.69 17.76
N ALA A 122 4.26 -8.37 16.81
CA ALA A 122 4.49 -7.90 15.44
C ALA A 122 3.23 -7.34 14.74
N ASP A 123 2.08 -7.95 14.97
CA ASP A 123 0.79 -7.60 14.36
C ASP A 123 0.05 -6.44 15.06
N THR A 124 0.62 -5.81 16.09
CA THR A 124 -0.10 -4.80 16.90
C THR A 124 -0.65 -3.64 16.07
N LEU A 125 0.17 -3.01 15.23
CA LEU A 125 -0.29 -1.87 14.41
C LEU A 125 -1.41 -2.27 13.44
N GLU A 126 -1.25 -3.44 12.81
CA GLU A 126 -2.24 -4.01 11.89
C GLU A 126 -3.57 -4.25 12.60
N ASN A 127 -3.52 -4.90 13.78
CA ASN A 127 -4.71 -5.18 14.57
C ASN A 127 -5.41 -3.91 15.05
N ILE A 128 -4.66 -2.85 15.41
CA ILE A 128 -5.24 -1.56 15.75
C ILE A 128 -6.05 -1.01 14.58
N PHE A 129 -5.48 -0.92 13.37
CA PHE A 129 -6.21 -0.37 12.22
C PHE A 129 -7.33 -1.27 11.68
N LEU A 130 -7.25 -2.58 11.94
CA LEU A 130 -8.31 -3.55 11.60
C LEU A 130 -9.36 -3.70 12.71
N ALA A 131 -9.29 -2.90 13.79
CA ALA A 131 -10.19 -3.01 14.94
C ALA A 131 -10.23 -4.43 15.54
N LYS A 132 -9.10 -5.14 15.52
CA LYS A 132 -8.94 -6.49 16.08
C LYS A 132 -8.34 -6.43 17.47
N PRO A 133 -8.57 -7.45 18.32
CA PRO A 133 -7.92 -7.55 19.60
C PRO A 133 -6.39 -7.59 19.46
N ILE A 134 -5.69 -6.96 20.40
CA ILE A 134 -4.22 -6.95 20.48
C ILE A 134 -3.75 -7.90 21.59
N PHE A 135 -2.46 -8.24 21.60
CA PHE A 135 -1.85 -9.13 22.62
C PHE A 135 -2.64 -10.44 22.83
N GLY A 136 -3.02 -11.08 21.72
CA GLY A 136 -3.78 -12.33 21.74
C GLY A 136 -5.17 -12.23 22.40
N GLY A 137 -5.73 -11.03 22.52
CA GLY A 137 -7.03 -10.80 23.16
C GLY A 137 -7.00 -10.76 24.68
N THR A 138 -5.84 -10.52 25.29
CA THR A 138 -5.69 -10.40 26.74
C THR A 138 -6.62 -9.31 27.31
N ASN A 139 -7.34 -9.64 28.39
CA ASN A 139 -8.26 -8.75 29.11
C ASN A 139 -9.33 -8.09 28.24
N ILE A 140 -9.83 -8.80 27.22
CA ILE A 140 -10.92 -8.32 26.40
C ILE A 140 -12.26 -8.34 27.15
N THR A 141 -12.95 -7.20 27.14
CA THR A 141 -14.33 -7.08 27.60
C THR A 141 -15.19 -6.66 26.41
N LYS A 142 -16.09 -7.55 25.98
CA LYS A 142 -17.02 -7.26 24.88
C LYS A 142 -18.06 -6.23 25.31
N THR A 143 -18.39 -5.31 24.41
CA THR A 143 -19.48 -4.36 24.56
C THR A 143 -20.57 -4.68 23.53
N LYS A 144 -21.65 -3.89 23.50
CA LYS A 144 -22.74 -4.06 22.52
C LYS A 144 -22.28 -3.88 21.07
N ASP A 145 -21.25 -3.07 20.87
CA ASP A 145 -20.84 -2.46 19.61
C ASP A 145 -19.32 -2.56 19.36
N GLY A 146 -18.64 -3.41 20.13
CA GLY A 146 -17.19 -3.60 20.03
C GLY A 146 -16.58 -4.25 21.27
N PHE A 147 -15.45 -3.73 21.73
CA PHE A 147 -14.74 -4.25 22.90
C PHE A 147 -13.80 -3.23 23.52
N THR A 148 -13.39 -3.52 24.75
CA THR A 148 -12.31 -2.83 25.45
C THR A 148 -11.23 -3.83 25.87
N GLN A 149 -9.98 -3.39 25.94
CA GLN A 149 -8.86 -4.12 26.52
C GLN A 149 -8.07 -3.20 27.43
N GLU A 150 -7.76 -3.71 28.62
CA GLU A 150 -6.90 -3.04 29.59
C GLU A 150 -5.72 -3.95 29.92
N ILE A 151 -4.54 -3.57 29.44
CA ILE A 151 -3.33 -4.39 29.57
C ILE A 151 -2.38 -3.66 30.51
N ILE A 152 -2.10 -4.30 31.65
CA ILE A 152 -1.20 -3.79 32.67
C ILE A 152 0.05 -4.66 32.64
N PHE A 153 1.20 -4.05 32.38
CA PHE A 153 2.49 -4.74 32.49
C PHE A 153 3.02 -4.55 33.90
N SER A 154 3.09 -5.63 34.67
CA SER A 154 3.83 -5.63 35.93
C SER A 154 5.32 -5.75 35.65
N ASN A 155 6.08 -4.68 35.89
CA ASN A 155 7.49 -4.83 36.20
C ASN A 155 7.78 -4.11 37.53
N THR A 156 8.83 -4.54 38.21
CA THR A 156 9.15 -4.21 39.60
C THR A 156 9.54 -2.75 39.86
N TYR A 157 9.49 -1.86 38.86
CA TYR A 157 10.00 -0.49 39.00
C TYR A 157 9.14 0.63 38.37
N THR A 158 8.03 0.34 37.68
CA THR A 158 7.20 1.41 37.08
C THR A 158 5.69 1.13 37.17
N MET A 159 4.98 1.93 37.97
CA MET A 159 3.54 1.82 38.25
C MET A 159 2.59 2.27 37.11
N HIS A 160 3.08 2.64 35.92
CA HIS A 160 2.26 3.31 34.90
C HIS A 160 2.22 2.64 33.52
N ASN A 161 2.63 1.39 33.39
CA ASN A 161 2.62 0.70 32.10
C ASN A 161 1.24 0.10 31.78
N ARG A 162 0.27 0.96 31.47
CA ARG A 162 -1.10 0.60 31.11
C ARG A 162 -1.39 0.95 29.65
N ILE A 163 -1.92 -0.02 28.91
CA ILE A 163 -2.54 0.18 27.60
C ILE A 163 -4.05 0.14 27.79
N SER A 164 -4.74 1.18 27.33
CA SER A 164 -6.19 1.21 27.19
C SER A 164 -6.52 1.18 25.71
N TYR A 165 -7.36 0.22 25.30
CA TYR A 165 -7.76 0.04 23.90
C TYR A 165 -9.26 -0.16 23.82
N THR A 166 -9.93 0.69 23.05
CA THR A 166 -11.38 0.68 22.88
C THR A 166 -11.73 0.66 21.40
N VAL A 167 -12.65 -0.22 21.04
CA VAL A 167 -13.31 -0.28 19.74
C VAL A 167 -14.81 -0.17 19.98
N SER A 168 -15.48 0.79 19.35
CA SER A 168 -16.93 1.03 19.49
C SER A 168 -17.44 1.74 18.23
N ASN A 169 -18.49 1.23 17.58
CA ASN A 169 -19.11 1.85 16.40
C ASN A 169 -18.10 2.25 15.29
N ASP A 170 -17.14 1.38 14.97
CA ASP A 170 -16.02 1.61 14.04
C ASP A 170 -15.04 2.73 14.42
N ASP A 171 -15.18 3.31 15.62
CA ASP A 171 -14.18 4.17 16.24
C ASP A 171 -13.17 3.31 17.01
N ILE A 172 -11.91 3.71 16.92
CA ILE A 172 -10.78 3.02 17.51
C ILE A 172 -10.01 4.04 18.35
N ILE A 173 -9.75 3.71 19.62
CA ILE A 173 -8.92 4.50 20.52
C ILE A 173 -7.93 3.56 21.19
N PHE A 174 -6.66 3.70 20.83
CA PHE A 174 -5.54 3.03 21.46
C PHE A 174 -4.68 4.07 22.18
N ASN A 175 -4.45 3.87 23.48
CA ASN A 175 -3.64 4.76 24.30
C ASN A 175 -2.65 3.97 25.15
N HIS A 176 -1.38 4.32 25.07
CA HIS A 176 -0.32 3.85 25.95
C HIS A 176 0.41 5.05 26.55
N GLU A 177 0.02 5.40 27.78
CA GLU A 177 0.43 6.65 28.42
C GLU A 177 1.95 6.74 28.64
N THR A 178 2.55 5.68 29.18
CA THR A 178 4.00 5.65 29.48
C THR A 178 4.86 5.86 28.24
N ASN A 179 4.44 5.36 27.08
CA ASN A 179 5.21 5.51 25.84
C ASN A 179 4.77 6.74 25.01
N ASN A 180 3.86 7.56 25.52
CA ASN A 180 3.27 8.70 24.80
C ASN A 180 2.66 8.33 23.45
N ILE A 181 1.98 7.18 23.39
CA ILE A 181 1.38 6.65 22.16
C ILE A 181 -0.13 6.81 22.22
N LEU A 182 -0.68 7.49 21.23
CA LEU A 182 -2.11 7.61 21.02
C LEU A 182 -2.42 7.39 19.55
N ILE A 183 -3.28 6.42 19.27
CA ILE A 183 -3.84 6.20 17.93
C ILE A 183 -5.36 6.31 18.03
N LYS A 184 -5.96 7.19 17.23
CA LYS A 184 -7.41 7.30 17.08
C LYS A 184 -7.79 7.15 15.62
N VAL A 185 -8.84 6.40 15.33
CA VAL A 185 -9.44 6.27 14.00
C VAL A 185 -10.94 6.44 14.17
N GLN A 186 -11.52 7.51 13.62
CA GLN A 186 -12.90 7.88 13.91
C GLN A 186 -13.72 8.19 12.65
N ASN A 187 -15.01 7.89 12.70
CA ASN A 187 -15.99 8.43 11.75
C ASN A 187 -16.29 9.90 12.15
N ARG A 188 -15.86 10.86 11.34
CA ARG A 188 -16.20 12.29 11.52
C ARG A 188 -17.05 12.80 10.37
#